data_AF-A0A8T3ZLT0-F1
#
_entry.id   AF-A0A8T3ZLT0-F1
#
_cell.length_a   1.000
_cell.length_b   1.000
_cell.length_c   1.000
_cell.angle_alpha   90.00
_cell.angle_beta   90.00
_cell.angle_gamma   90.00
#
_symmetry.space_group_name_H-M   'P 1'
#
loop_
_entity.id
_entity.type
_entity.pdbx_description
1 polymer ?
#
loop_
_entity_poly.entity_id
_entity_poly.type
_entity_poly.pdbx_seq_one_letter_code
_entity_poly.pdbx_strand_id
1 'polypeptide(L)' 'MAKTIMVTDEIYEVLTKLKGKGESYTDVIARSVSFGKLKKGSLLECAGLWKKLPKERIMKMKELIRAGRKNWREIKWE' A
#
# COMPACT_ATOMS: atom_id res chain seq x y z
N MET A 1 25.01 3.28 3.55
CA MET A 1 26.12 2.63 2.82
C MET A 1 25.52 1.77 1.73
N ALA A 2 25.92 1.92 0.47
CA ALA A 2 25.39 1.11 -0.62
C ALA A 2 26.11 -0.24 -0.67
N LYS A 3 25.36 -1.31 -0.95
CA LYS A 3 25.90 -2.66 -1.18
C LYS A 3 25.32 -3.21 -2.47
N THR A 4 26.15 -3.84 -3.29
CA THR A 4 25.72 -4.48 -4.52
C THR A 4 25.34 -5.92 -4.25
N ILE A 5 24.18 -6.34 -4.74
CA ILE A 5 23.76 -7.74 -4.78
C ILE A 5 23.55 -8.13 -6.24
N MET A 6 23.95 -9.35 -6.61
CA MET A 6 23.54 -9.92 -7.88
C MET A 6 22.23 -10.69 -7.69
N VAL A 7 21.36 -10.61 -8.69
CA VAL A 7 20.10 -11.34 -8.76
C VAL A 7 20.02 -12.04 -10.12
N THR A 8 19.19 -13.07 -10.22
CA THR A 8 18.89 -13.68 -11.52
C THR A 8 18.03 -12.75 -12.36
N ASP A 9 18.03 -12.95 -13.68
CA ASP A 9 17.19 -12.20 -14.60
C ASP A 9 15.70 -12.32 -14.26
N GLU A 10 15.26 -13.53 -13.85
CA GLU A 10 13.88 -13.77 -13.39
C GLU A 10 13.49 -12.87 -12.21
N ILE A 11 14.37 -12.74 -11.21
CA ILE A 11 14.12 -11.87 -10.05
C ILE A 11 14.14 -10.40 -10.46
N TYR A 12 15.03 -10.03 -11.38
CA TYR A 12 15.08 -8.67 -11.90
C TYR A 12 13.77 -8.28 -12.61
N GLU A 13 13.21 -9.17 -13.42
CA GLU A 13 11.92 -8.95 -14.07
C GLU A 13 10.76 -8.82 -13.07
N VAL A 14 10.73 -9.67 -12.04
CA VAL A 14 9.73 -9.58 -10.97
C VAL A 14 9.83 -8.24 -10.27
N LEU A 15 11.04 -7.80 -9.91
CA LEU A 15 11.25 -6.50 -9.28
C LEU A 15 10.81 -5.35 -10.19
N THR A 16 11.09 -5.46 -11.49
CA THR A 16 10.68 -4.45 -12.50
C THR A 16 9.17 -4.33 -12.58
N LYS A 17 8.44 -5.45 -12.57
CA LYS A 17 6.97 -5.49 -12.58
C LYS A 17 6.36 -4.91 -11.31
N LEU A 18 7.03 -5.07 -10.16
CA LEU A 18 6.54 -4.61 -8.86
C LEU A 18 6.88 -3.15 -8.55
N LYS A 19 7.86 -2.57 -9.25
CA LYS A 19 8.36 -1.22 -9.03
C LYS A 19 7.38 -0.17 -9.52
N GLY A 20 6.92 0.69 -8.61
CA GLY A 20 6.12 1.87 -8.94
C GLY A 20 6.91 2.97 -9.66
N LYS A 21 6.21 3.93 -10.26
CA LYS A 21 6.84 5.11 -10.88
C LYS A 21 7.62 5.90 -9.83
N GLY A 22 8.94 6.02 -10.02
CA GLY A 22 9.83 6.73 -9.09
C GLY A 22 10.25 5.95 -7.83
N GLU A 23 9.75 4.72 -7.63
CA GLU A 23 10.16 3.83 -6.52
C GLU A 23 11.55 3.25 -6.81
N SER A 24 12.41 3.07 -5.80
CA SER A 24 13.71 2.38 -6.00
C SER A 24 13.57 0.87 -5.82
N TYR A 25 14.47 0.08 -6.40
CA TYR A 25 14.49 -1.37 -6.16
C TYR A 25 14.71 -1.71 -4.68
N THR A 26 15.46 -0.87 -3.96
CA THR A 26 15.63 -1.01 -2.51
C THR A 26 14.30 -0.90 -1.78
N ASP A 27 13.43 0.03 -2.17
CA ASP A 27 12.10 0.20 -1.57
C ASP A 27 11.20 -1.00 -1.86
N VAL A 28 11.23 -1.52 -3.09
CA VAL A 28 10.49 -2.73 -3.48
C VAL A 28 10.93 -3.93 -2.64
N ILE A 29 12.24 -4.12 -2.46
CA ILE A 29 12.79 -5.21 -1.65
C ILE A 29 12.42 -5.01 -0.18
N ALA A 30 12.60 -3.80 0.36
CA ALA A 30 12.27 -3.48 1.74
C ALA A 30 10.80 -3.76 2.02
N ARG A 31 9.89 -3.29 1.16
CA ARG A 31 8.45 -3.57 1.23
C ARG A 31 8.19 -5.07 1.18
N SER A 32 8.73 -5.78 0.20
CA SER A 32 8.46 -7.22 0.00
C SER A 32 8.96 -8.07 1.17
N VAL A 33 10.16 -7.80 1.67
CA VAL A 33 10.74 -8.53 2.81
C VAL A 33 10.08 -8.11 4.13
N SER A 34 9.71 -6.83 4.27
CA SER A 34 8.99 -6.34 5.46
C SER A 34 7.57 -6.85 5.52
N PHE A 35 6.88 -7.03 4.40
CA PHE A 35 5.59 -7.74 4.34
C PHE A 35 5.70 -9.21 4.76
N GLY A 36 6.90 -9.81 4.64
CA GLY A 36 7.20 -11.13 5.20
C GLY A 36 7.45 -11.14 6.71
N LYS A 37 7.92 -10.03 7.30
CA LYS A 37 8.23 -9.90 8.74
C LYS A 37 7.11 -9.26 9.57
N LEU A 38 6.36 -8.34 8.98
CA LEU A 38 5.07 -7.90 9.48
C LEU A 38 4.16 -9.10 9.28
N LYS A 39 3.98 -9.90 10.35
CA LYS A 39 2.88 -10.86 10.47
C LYS A 39 1.70 -10.28 9.69
N LYS A 40 1.35 -10.89 8.56
CA LYS A 40 0.17 -10.51 7.80
C LYS A 40 -0.96 -10.54 8.81
N GLY A 41 -1.37 -9.37 9.30
CA GLY A 41 -2.71 -9.23 9.81
C GLY A 41 -3.57 -9.60 8.63
N SER A 42 -4.20 -10.77 8.70
CA SER A 42 -5.04 -11.22 7.59
C SER A 42 -6.11 -10.16 7.38
N LEU A 43 -6.50 -9.85 6.14
CA LEU A 43 -7.69 -9.02 5.91
C LEU A 43 -8.92 -9.58 6.65
N LEU A 44 -8.90 -10.89 6.97
CA LEU A 44 -9.87 -11.55 7.83
C LEU A 44 -9.83 -11.09 9.29
N GLU A 45 -8.69 -10.63 9.83
CA GLU A 45 -8.63 -10.02 11.17
C GLU A 45 -9.41 -8.69 11.22
N CYS A 46 -9.58 -8.04 10.08
CA CYS A 46 -10.43 -6.85 9.97
C CYS A 46 -11.93 -7.19 9.79
N ALA A 47 -12.29 -8.47 9.58
CA ALA A 47 -13.67 -8.87 9.37
C ALA A 47 -14.50 -8.64 10.63
N GLY A 48 -15.63 -7.94 10.48
CA GLY A 48 -16.57 -7.70 11.58
C GLY A 48 -16.21 -6.56 12.53
N LEU A 49 -15.01 -5.96 12.45
CA LEU A 49 -14.64 -4.76 13.24
C LEU A 49 -15.65 -3.61 13.01
N TRP A 50 -16.16 -3.50 11.80
CA TRP A 50 -17.13 -2.49 11.42
C TRP A 50 -18.51 -2.64 12.06
N LYS A 51 -18.89 -3.85 12.52
CA LYS A 51 -20.19 -4.07 13.20
C LYS A 51 -20.26 -3.40 14.58
N LYS A 52 -19.11 -3.17 15.21
CA LYS A 52 -19.01 -2.57 16.55
C LYS A 52 -18.89 -1.04 16.52
N LEU A 53 -18.80 -0.43 15.34
CA LEU A 53 -18.66 1.02 15.20
C LEU A 53 -20.03 1.71 15.23
N PRO A 54 -20.16 2.85 15.93
CA PRO A 54 -21.37 3.67 15.89
C PRO A 54 -21.68 4.16 14.47
N LYS A 55 -22.97 4.21 14.11
CA LYS A 55 -23.43 4.64 12.78
C LYS A 55 -22.93 6.04 12.41
N GLU A 56 -22.86 6.97 13.36
CA GLU A 56 -22.35 8.33 13.11
C GLU A 56 -20.90 8.33 12.66
N ARG A 57 -20.05 7.48 13.26
CA ARG A 57 -18.64 7.34 12.87
C ARG A 57 -18.51 6.80 11.45
N ILE A 58 -19.35 5.83 11.08
CA ILE A 58 -19.39 5.27 9.73
C ILE A 58 -19.84 6.33 8.71
N MET A 59 -20.85 7.13 9.04
CA MET A 59 -21.35 8.20 8.15
C MET A 59 -20.30 9.28 7.95
N LYS A 60 -19.68 9.77 9.03
CA LYS A 60 -18.58 10.75 8.95
C LYS A 60 -17.41 10.23 8.11
N MET A 61 -17.05 8.95 8.28
CA MET A 61 -16.01 8.30 7.45
C MET A 61 -16.40 8.31 5.96
N LYS A 62 -17.65 7.96 5.62
CA LYS A 62 -18.13 7.96 4.23
C LYS A 62 -18.10 9.35 3.61
N GLU A 63 -18.44 10.40 4.36
CA GLU A 63 -18.37 11.78 3.91
C GLU A 63 -16.94 12.21 3.62
N LEU A 64 -16.00 11.90 4.52
CA LEU A 64 -14.57 12.20 4.33
C LEU A 64 -14.00 11.48 3.10
N ILE A 65 -14.35 10.20 2.88
CA ILE A 65 -13.93 9.45 1.69
C ILE A 65 -14.51 10.08 0.41
N ARG A 66 -15.79 10.50 0.43
CA ARG A 66 -16.42 11.17 -0.72
C ARG A 66 -15.77 12.52 -1.01
N ALA A 67 -15.48 13.32 0.02
CA ALA A 67 -14.80 14.59 -0.11
C ALA A 67 -13.38 14.41 -0.66
N GLY A 68 -12.62 13.45 -0.12
CA GLY A 68 -11.29 13.09 -0.62
C GLY A 68 -11.30 12.63 -2.08
N ARG A 69 -12.30 11.85 -2.52
CA ARG A 69 -12.45 11.44 -3.93
C ARG A 69 -12.84 12.56 -4.88
N LYS A 70 -13.47 13.63 -4.40
CA LYS A 70 -13.74 14.84 -5.20
C LYS A 70 -12.45 15.65 -5.32
N ASN A 71 -11.79 15.93 -4.20
CA ASN A 71 -10.53 16.68 -4.18
C ASN A 71 -9.42 15.97 -4.97
N TRP A 72 -9.30 14.65 -4.89
CA TRP A 72 -8.32 13.87 -5.66
C TRP A 72 -8.50 13.98 -7.19
N ARG A 73 -9.72 14.25 -7.66
CA ARG A 73 -10.00 14.49 -9.09
C ARG A 73 -9.69 15.91 -9.55
N GLU A 74 -9.59 16.85 -8.60
CA GLU A 74 -9.27 18.26 -8.87
C GLU A 74 -7.77 18.55 -8.74
N ILE A 75 -6.99 17.64 -8.14
CA ILE A 75 -5.53 17.69 -8.15
C ILE A 75 -5.05 17.40 -9.57
N LYS A 76 -4.74 18.46 -10.33
CA LYS A 76 -3.92 18.36 -11.54
C LYS A 76 -2.48 18.10 -11.09
N TRP A 77 -1.95 16.96 -11.51
CA TRP A 77 -0.53 16.68 -11.39
C TRP A 77 0.17 17.37 -12.57
N GLU A 78 0.83 18.49 -12.30
CA GLU A 78 1.83 19.07 -13.22
C GLU A 78 3.13 18.27 -13.17
#